data_AF-A0AAD6KTL7-F1
#
_entry.id   AF-A0AAD6KTL7-F1
#
_cell.length_a   1.000
_cell.length_b   1.000
_cell.length_c   1.000
_cell.angle_alpha   90.00
_cell.angle_beta   90.00
_cell.angle_gamma   90.00
#
_symmetry.space_group_name_H-M   'P 1'
#
loop_
_entity.id
_entity.type
_entity.pdbx_description
1 polymer ?
#
loop_
_entity_poly.entity_id
_entity_poly.type
_entity_poly.pdbx_seq_one_letter_code
_entity_poly.pdbx_strand_id
1 'polypeptide(L)'
;MESLAQLEALCERLYNSQDSAERAHAENALKCFSVNTDYISQCQYILDNASTPYSLMLASSSLLKQVTDHSLSLQLRLDIRNYLINYLATRGPLPQFVNASLIQLLCRVTKFGWFDDDKFREVVKEATDFLSQLLILEVLDGKAIRSFSFDEASKEHYEIGLKILNQLVSEMNQILEGLSLFFCGTNFTPSSSYAHVTCPPKPNSGLPSTNHRRVACSFRDQSLFQIFQISLTSLSQLKNDVTSRLQELALSLSLKCLSFDFVGTSIDESSEEFGTIQIPSSWRPVLEDPSTLQIFFDYYAITTSPRSKEALECLVRLASVRRSLFTNDAARSKFLAHLMTGTKEILQTGRGLADHDNYHEYCRLLGRFRVNYQLSELVNVEGYSDWIQLVAEFTLKSLQSWQWASSSVYYLLGLWSRLVTSVPYLKGEAPSLLDEFVPKITEGFITSRFNSVQDGFTDDEDPLDNVELLQDQLDCFPYLCRFQYQSSSFYIINTMEPILQSYTERARLQTADNNELAVIEAKLSWIVHIIAAILKIKQSTGCSVESQEVLDAELSARVLQLINVTDSGLHSQVYQQ
;
A
#
# COMPACT_ATOMS: atom_id res chain seq x y z
N MET A 1 -20.15 -3.92 45.92
CA MET A 1 -19.76 -4.85 44.85
C MET A 1 -21.04 -5.29 44.17
N GLU A 2 -21.26 -4.87 42.92
CA GLU A 2 -22.17 -5.62 42.05
C GLU A 2 -21.64 -7.04 41.94
N SER A 3 -22.52 -8.04 41.98
CA SER A 3 -22.09 -9.43 41.75
C SER A 3 -21.48 -9.55 40.35
N LEU A 4 -20.44 -10.37 40.15
CA LEU A 4 -19.81 -10.59 38.84
C LEU A 4 -20.85 -10.91 37.74
N ALA A 5 -21.90 -11.66 38.07
CA ALA A 5 -23.01 -11.97 37.17
C ALA A 5 -23.81 -10.73 36.72
N GLN A 6 -23.99 -9.72 37.59
CA GLN A 6 -24.63 -8.46 37.21
C GLN A 6 -23.75 -7.67 36.24
N LEU A 7 -22.43 -7.67 36.48
CA LEU A 7 -21.47 -7.03 35.57
C LEU A 7 -21.45 -7.72 34.20
N GLU A 8 -21.46 -9.05 34.17
CA GLU A 8 -21.55 -9.82 32.93
C GLU A 8 -22.84 -9.49 32.15
N ALA A 9 -23.98 -9.38 32.84
CA ALA A 9 -25.24 -8.97 32.22
C ALA A 9 -25.21 -7.53 31.66
N LEU A 10 -24.53 -6.59 32.35
CA LEU A 10 -24.33 -5.24 31.85
C LEU A 10 -23.40 -5.20 30.63
N CYS A 11 -22.34 -6.01 30.62
CA CYS A 11 -21.45 -6.13 29.46
C CYS A 11 -22.20 -6.67 28.23
N GLU A 12 -23.00 -7.73 28.40
CA GLU A 12 -23.83 -8.26 27.33
C GLU A 12 -24.75 -7.19 26.73
N ARG A 13 -25.44 -6.41 27.57
CA ARG A 13 -26.30 -5.31 27.11
C ARG A 13 -25.52 -4.22 26.38
N LEU A 14 -24.33 -3.87 26.88
CA LEU A 14 -23.48 -2.85 26.27
C LEU A 14 -23.11 -3.20 24.82
N TYR A 15 -22.76 -4.45 24.54
CA TYR A 15 -22.27 -4.87 23.22
C TYR A 15 -23.36 -5.44 22.29
N ASN A 16 -24.45 -6.01 22.82
CA ASN A 16 -25.45 -6.72 22.01
C ASN A 16 -26.83 -6.06 21.98
N SER A 17 -27.17 -5.12 22.88
CA SER A 17 -28.52 -4.54 22.89
C SER A 17 -28.76 -3.63 21.69
N GLN A 18 -29.90 -3.82 21.03
CA GLN A 18 -30.38 -2.94 19.96
C GLN A 18 -31.05 -1.67 20.50
N ASP A 19 -31.38 -1.63 21.79
CA ASP A 19 -31.96 -0.46 22.45
C ASP A 19 -30.84 0.52 22.89
N SER A 20 -30.89 1.73 22.35
CA SER A 20 -29.96 2.82 22.68
C SER A 20 -30.02 3.21 24.17
N ALA A 21 -31.20 3.18 24.79
CA ALA A 21 -31.35 3.54 26.20
C ALA A 21 -30.73 2.49 27.12
N GLU A 22 -30.88 1.20 26.80
CA GLU A 22 -30.24 0.11 27.55
C GLU A 22 -28.72 0.16 27.42
N ARG A 23 -28.20 0.38 26.21
CA ARG A 23 -26.75 0.54 26.00
C ARG A 23 -26.19 1.73 26.77
N ALA A 24 -26.86 2.88 26.72
CA ALA A 24 -26.43 4.07 27.45
C ALA A 24 -26.48 3.86 28.98
N HIS A 25 -27.46 3.11 29.49
CA HIS A 25 -27.52 2.75 30.90
C HIS A 25 -26.35 1.84 31.29
N ALA A 26 -26.09 0.78 30.52
CA ALA A 26 -24.96 -0.12 30.74
C ALA A 26 -23.61 0.61 30.67
N GLU A 27 -23.42 1.49 29.67
CA GLU A 27 -22.21 2.30 29.54
C GLU A 27 -22.01 3.20 30.76
N ASN A 28 -23.06 3.89 31.23
CA ASN A 28 -22.97 4.75 32.41
C ASN A 28 -22.65 3.97 33.68
N ALA A 29 -23.22 2.76 33.85
CA ALA A 29 -22.93 1.89 34.98
C ALA A 29 -21.47 1.41 34.99
N LEU A 30 -20.94 1.07 33.81
CA LEU A 30 -19.59 0.52 33.64
C LEU A 30 -18.50 1.60 33.47
N LYS A 31 -18.88 2.87 33.30
CA LYS A 31 -17.96 3.98 33.02
C LYS A 31 -16.82 4.12 34.04
N CYS A 32 -17.08 3.82 35.31
CA CYS A 32 -16.12 3.94 36.41
C CYS A 32 -14.84 3.13 36.16
N PHE A 33 -14.94 1.95 35.55
CA PHE A 33 -13.81 1.09 35.20
C PHE A 33 -12.82 1.78 34.26
N SER A 34 -13.27 2.74 33.45
CA SER A 34 -12.43 3.39 32.44
C SER A 34 -11.88 4.75 32.89
N VAL A 35 -12.33 5.27 34.04
CA VAL A 35 -12.02 6.64 34.51
C VAL A 35 -11.36 6.67 35.88
N ASN A 36 -11.69 5.71 36.78
CA ASN A 36 -11.12 5.68 38.12
C ASN A 36 -10.06 4.57 38.24
N THR A 37 -8.81 4.98 38.46
CA THR A 37 -7.65 4.08 38.64
C THR A 37 -7.79 3.09 39.81
N ASP A 38 -8.67 3.36 40.78
CA ASP A 38 -9.00 2.44 41.87
C ASP A 38 -9.66 1.14 41.37
N TYR A 39 -10.14 1.11 40.12
CA TYR A 39 -10.77 -0.04 39.48
C TYR A 39 -9.79 -0.96 38.72
N ILE A 40 -8.48 -0.65 38.68
CA ILE A 40 -7.47 -1.46 37.98
C ILE A 40 -7.45 -2.89 38.50
N SER A 41 -7.45 -3.08 39.82
CA SER A 41 -7.43 -4.40 40.45
C SER A 41 -8.71 -5.19 40.15
N GLN A 42 -9.84 -4.50 40.02
CA GLN A 42 -11.14 -5.08 39.68
C GLN A 42 -11.17 -5.48 38.20
N CYS A 43 -10.54 -4.72 37.31
CA CYS A 43 -10.35 -5.15 35.91
C CYS A 43 -9.53 -6.44 35.83
N GLN A 44 -8.44 -6.57 36.59
CA GLN A 44 -7.66 -7.82 36.67
C GLN A 44 -8.50 -8.97 37.24
N TYR A 45 -9.28 -8.70 38.31
CA TYR A 45 -10.23 -9.68 38.85
C TYR A 45 -11.25 -10.15 37.80
N ILE A 46 -11.81 -9.24 37.00
CA ILE A 46 -12.73 -9.58 35.91
C ILE A 46 -12.02 -10.43 34.86
N LEU A 47 -10.80 -10.07 34.46
CA LEU A 47 -10.02 -10.88 33.52
C LEU A 47 -9.80 -12.30 34.06
N ASP A 48 -9.47 -12.44 35.34
CA ASP A 48 -9.21 -13.76 35.94
C ASP A 48 -10.48 -14.62 36.08
N ASN A 49 -11.64 -14.02 36.40
CA ASN A 49 -12.82 -14.76 36.85
C ASN A 49 -14.02 -14.72 35.91
N ALA A 50 -14.10 -13.77 34.97
CA ALA A 50 -15.24 -13.67 34.07
C ALA A 50 -15.26 -14.81 33.06
N SER A 51 -16.47 -15.28 32.77
CA SER A 51 -16.73 -16.35 31.80
C SER A 51 -17.13 -15.81 30.43
N THR A 52 -17.61 -14.56 30.37
CA THR A 52 -18.09 -13.94 29.12
C THR A 52 -17.00 -13.15 28.39
N PRO A 53 -16.87 -13.31 27.06
CA PRO A 53 -15.92 -12.54 26.25
C PRO A 53 -16.08 -11.02 26.36
N TYR A 54 -17.32 -10.55 26.52
CA TYR A 54 -17.62 -9.11 26.60
C TYR A 54 -17.14 -8.49 27.92
N SER A 55 -17.17 -9.23 29.02
CA SER A 55 -16.58 -8.76 30.28
C SER A 55 -15.05 -8.71 30.21
N LEU A 56 -14.41 -9.67 29.54
CA LEU A 56 -12.96 -9.63 29.28
C LEU A 56 -12.61 -8.42 28.40
N MET A 57 -13.40 -8.15 27.37
CA MET A 57 -13.24 -6.98 26.50
C MET A 57 -13.44 -5.67 27.28
N LEU A 58 -14.47 -5.57 28.15
CA LEU A 58 -14.67 -4.41 29.01
C LEU A 58 -13.44 -4.15 29.89
N ALA A 59 -12.93 -5.18 30.57
CA ALA A 59 -11.79 -5.04 31.47
C ALA A 59 -10.53 -4.62 30.71
N SER A 60 -10.23 -5.27 29.58
CA SER A 60 -9.07 -4.95 28.75
C SER A 60 -9.14 -3.52 28.19
N SER A 61 -10.29 -3.11 27.62
CA SER A 61 -10.48 -1.77 27.05
C SER A 61 -10.48 -0.68 28.12
N SER A 62 -11.00 -0.97 29.31
CA SER A 62 -10.95 -0.08 30.47
C SER A 62 -9.52 0.14 30.94
N LEU A 63 -8.72 -0.92 31.07
CA LEU A 63 -7.29 -0.82 31.38
C LEU A 63 -6.51 -0.07 30.29
N LEU A 64 -6.82 -0.30 29.00
CA LEU A 64 -6.18 0.39 27.88
C LEU A 64 -6.39 1.90 27.98
N LYS A 65 -7.63 2.31 28.27
CA LYS A 65 -7.95 3.71 28.47
C LYS A 65 -7.27 4.27 29.71
N GLN A 66 -7.27 3.55 30.82
CA GLN A 66 -6.60 4.01 32.04
C GLN A 66 -5.10 4.22 31.86
N VAL A 67 -4.41 3.31 31.17
CA VAL A 67 -2.99 3.44 30.81
C VAL A 67 -2.75 4.63 29.88
N THR A 68 -3.72 4.93 29.00
CA THR A 68 -3.59 5.99 28.00
C THR A 68 -3.85 7.38 28.58
N ASP A 69 -4.88 7.49 29.42
CA ASP A 69 -5.42 8.77 29.90
C ASP A 69 -4.82 9.19 31.25
N HIS A 70 -4.26 8.26 32.03
CA HIS A 70 -3.76 8.53 33.39
C HIS A 70 -2.26 8.25 33.52
N SER A 71 -1.59 9.07 34.34
CA SER A 71 -0.19 8.85 34.74
C SER A 71 -0.12 7.81 35.87
N LEU A 72 -0.02 6.53 35.51
CA LEU A 72 0.13 5.43 36.46
C LEU A 72 1.57 5.32 36.99
N SER A 73 1.74 4.83 38.23
CA SER A 73 3.06 4.62 38.81
C SER A 73 3.87 3.59 37.98
N LEU A 74 5.21 3.71 38.01
CA LEU A 74 6.09 2.78 37.29
C LEU A 74 5.82 1.31 37.69
N GLN A 75 5.71 1.05 39.00
CA GLN A 75 5.46 -0.29 39.51
C GLN A 75 4.13 -0.85 38.99
N LEU A 76 3.05 -0.07 39.02
CA LEU A 76 1.75 -0.52 38.54
C LEU A 76 1.77 -0.81 37.03
N ARG A 77 2.48 -0.01 36.23
CA ARG A 77 2.63 -0.28 34.80
C ARG A 77 3.42 -1.56 34.52
N LEU A 78 4.47 -1.83 35.31
CA LEU A 78 5.22 -3.09 35.24
C LEU A 78 4.35 -4.28 35.65
N ASP A 79 3.54 -4.13 36.69
CA ASP A 79 2.63 -5.17 37.17
C ASP A 79 1.56 -5.50 36.10
N ILE A 80 0.96 -4.47 35.48
CA ILE A 80 0.01 -4.64 34.37
C ILE A 80 0.69 -5.35 33.19
N ARG A 81 1.88 -4.91 32.77
CA ARG A 81 2.64 -5.52 31.67
C ARG A 81 2.88 -7.00 31.91
N ASN A 82 3.44 -7.35 33.08
CA ASN A 82 3.81 -8.72 33.42
C ASN A 82 2.57 -9.60 33.59
N TYR A 83 1.49 -9.06 34.15
CA TYR A 83 0.20 -9.73 34.21
C TYR A 83 -0.29 -10.08 32.80
N LEU A 84 -0.24 -9.16 31.85
CA LEU A 84 -0.74 -9.40 30.48
C LEU A 84 0.07 -10.44 29.71
N ILE A 85 1.41 -10.39 29.80
CA ILE A 85 2.28 -11.40 29.17
C ILE A 85 1.98 -12.78 29.74
N ASN A 86 1.92 -12.91 31.07
CA ASN A 86 1.61 -14.19 31.71
C ASN A 86 0.19 -14.66 31.36
N TYR A 87 -0.79 -13.75 31.37
CA TYR A 87 -2.16 -14.05 31.02
C TYR A 87 -2.27 -14.57 29.57
N LEU A 88 -1.63 -13.92 28.60
CA LEU A 88 -1.58 -14.38 27.22
C LEU A 88 -0.86 -15.73 27.06
N ALA A 89 0.10 -16.05 27.93
CA ALA A 89 0.84 -17.31 27.91
C ALA A 89 0.10 -18.48 28.56
N THR A 90 -0.72 -18.23 29.59
CA THR A 90 -1.34 -19.31 30.39
C THR A 90 -2.84 -19.46 30.16
N ARG A 91 -3.50 -18.46 29.59
CA ARG A 91 -4.93 -18.53 29.30
C ARG A 91 -5.17 -19.44 28.10
N GLY A 92 -6.20 -20.28 28.19
CA GLY A 92 -6.68 -21.09 27.06
C GLY A 92 -7.24 -20.24 25.91
N PRO A 93 -7.83 -20.86 24.87
CA PRO A 93 -8.23 -20.17 23.66
C PRO A 93 -9.20 -19.01 23.96
N LEU A 94 -8.77 -17.80 23.64
CA LEU A 94 -9.54 -16.57 23.80
C LEU A 94 -10.15 -16.15 22.46
N PRO A 95 -11.35 -15.54 22.46
CA PRO A 95 -11.91 -14.95 21.26
C PRO A 95 -10.98 -13.91 20.63
N GLN A 96 -10.90 -13.90 19.30
CA GLN A 96 -9.94 -13.08 18.54
C GLN A 96 -9.95 -11.59 18.91
N PHE A 97 -11.13 -11.02 19.17
CA PHE A 97 -11.28 -9.62 19.56
C PHE A 97 -10.73 -9.34 20.97
N VAL A 98 -10.89 -10.27 21.91
CA VAL A 98 -10.33 -10.15 23.27
C VAL A 98 -8.81 -10.22 23.21
N ASN A 99 -8.27 -11.19 22.45
CA ASN A 99 -6.83 -11.32 22.20
C ASN A 99 -6.24 -10.04 21.61
N ALA A 100 -6.87 -9.48 20.57
CA ALA A 100 -6.41 -8.23 19.96
C ALA A 100 -6.39 -7.06 20.97
N SER A 101 -7.43 -6.93 21.80
CA SER A 101 -7.51 -5.89 22.84
C SER A 101 -6.42 -6.02 23.90
N LEU A 102 -6.17 -7.23 24.40
CA LEU A 102 -5.12 -7.49 25.40
C LEU A 102 -3.72 -7.24 24.85
N ILE A 103 -3.46 -7.66 23.61
CA ILE A 103 -2.19 -7.42 22.92
C ILE A 103 -1.99 -5.93 22.67
N GLN A 104 -3.04 -5.19 22.29
CA GLN A 104 -2.98 -3.73 22.13
C GLN A 104 -2.64 -3.05 23.46
N LEU A 105 -3.29 -3.46 24.56
CA LEU A 105 -2.98 -2.96 25.91
C LEU A 105 -1.52 -3.22 26.30
N LEU A 106 -1.01 -4.42 26.07
CA LEU A 106 0.40 -4.77 26.31
C LEU A 106 1.35 -3.86 25.51
N CYS A 107 1.07 -3.65 24.22
CA CYS A 107 1.89 -2.80 23.35
C CYS A 107 1.81 -1.33 23.77
N ARG A 108 0.63 -0.85 24.17
CA ARG A 108 0.41 0.51 24.68
C ARG A 108 1.20 0.78 25.95
N VAL A 109 1.09 -0.11 26.94
CA VAL A 109 1.87 -0.05 28.18
C VAL A 109 3.37 -0.03 27.86
N THR A 110 3.81 -0.88 26.93
CA THR A 110 5.21 -0.95 26.51
C THR A 110 5.70 0.34 25.87
N LYS A 111 4.94 0.91 24.93
CA LYS A 111 5.26 2.19 24.29
C LYS A 111 5.38 3.32 25.30
N PHE A 112 4.47 3.36 26.28
CA PHE A 112 4.44 4.42 27.30
C PHE A 112 5.55 4.25 28.34
N GLY A 113 5.96 3.02 28.63
CA GLY A 113 7.07 2.69 29.52
C GLY A 113 8.44 2.59 28.84
N TRP A 114 8.53 2.83 27.52
CA TRP A 114 9.70 2.48 26.71
C TRP A 114 11.04 3.01 27.24
N PHE A 115 11.04 4.23 27.80
CA PHE A 115 12.23 4.88 28.39
C PHE A 115 12.26 4.84 29.92
N ASP A 116 11.25 4.28 30.57
CA ASP A 116 11.12 4.33 32.02
C ASP A 116 11.83 3.16 32.70
N ASP A 117 11.80 1.97 32.08
CA ASP A 117 12.49 0.76 32.57
C ASP A 117 12.80 -0.20 31.40
N ASP A 118 13.94 -0.88 31.46
CA ASP A 118 14.42 -1.82 30.43
C ASP A 118 13.46 -3.01 30.26
N LYS A 119 12.75 -3.40 31.32
CA LYS A 119 11.75 -4.47 31.29
C LYS A 119 10.68 -4.26 30.22
N PHE A 120 10.30 -3.03 29.90
CA PHE A 120 9.34 -2.78 28.83
C PHE A 120 9.87 -3.25 27.47
N ARG A 121 11.19 -3.15 27.23
CA ARG A 121 11.84 -3.50 25.97
C ARG A 121 12.07 -5.01 25.81
N GLU A 122 12.01 -5.78 26.90
CA GLU A 122 12.07 -7.25 26.87
C GLU A 122 10.86 -7.90 26.15
N VAL A 123 9.82 -7.13 25.79
CA VAL A 123 8.61 -7.66 25.11
C VAL A 123 8.95 -8.40 23.82
N VAL A 124 10.01 -8.01 23.12
CA VAL A 124 10.44 -8.66 21.87
C VAL A 124 10.97 -10.05 22.15
N LYS A 125 11.74 -10.19 23.23
CA LYS A 125 12.28 -11.48 23.67
C LYS A 125 11.16 -12.39 24.17
N GLU A 126 10.27 -11.87 25.01
CA GLU A 126 9.12 -12.64 25.50
C GLU A 126 8.19 -13.08 24.36
N ALA A 127 7.92 -12.20 23.38
CA ALA A 127 7.17 -12.57 22.18
C ALA A 127 7.89 -13.65 21.35
N THR A 128 9.23 -13.67 21.37
CA THR A 128 10.02 -14.74 20.73
C THR A 128 9.91 -16.06 21.49
N ASP A 129 9.75 -16.04 22.82
CA ASP A 129 9.55 -17.24 23.62
C ASP A 129 8.25 -17.98 23.21
N PHE A 130 7.19 -17.24 22.86
CA PHE A 130 5.97 -17.81 22.26
C PHE A 130 6.23 -18.52 20.92
N LEU A 131 7.22 -18.07 20.15
CA LEU A 131 7.61 -18.68 18.87
C LEU A 131 8.51 -19.90 19.05
N SER A 132 9.16 -20.03 20.21
CA SER A 132 10.17 -21.05 20.51
C SER A 132 9.59 -22.41 20.91
N GLN A 133 8.27 -22.51 21.12
CA GLN A 133 7.58 -23.77 21.45
C GLN A 133 7.42 -24.74 20.25
N LEU A 134 8.37 -24.72 19.32
CA LEU A 134 8.32 -25.44 18.05
C LEU A 134 9.43 -26.47 17.96
N LEU A 135 9.06 -27.76 17.96
CA LEU A 135 9.64 -28.86 17.18
C LEU A 135 9.12 -30.20 17.72
N ILE A 136 8.31 -30.90 16.91
CA ILE A 136 8.29 -32.36 16.94
C ILE A 136 9.24 -32.80 15.83
N LEU A 137 10.34 -33.46 16.19
CA LEU A 137 11.11 -34.24 15.22
C LEU A 137 10.36 -35.54 14.96
N GLU A 138 9.57 -35.61 13.90
CA GLU A 138 9.09 -36.91 13.42
C GLU A 138 10.20 -37.60 12.62
N VAL A 139 10.64 -38.75 13.12
CA VAL A 139 11.52 -39.66 12.37
C VAL A 139 10.63 -40.73 11.72
N LEU A 140 10.44 -40.64 10.42
CA LEU A 140 9.83 -41.70 9.60
C LEU A 140 10.92 -42.35 8.73
N ASP A 141 11.04 -43.68 8.79
CA ASP A 141 11.95 -44.50 7.97
C ASP A 141 13.44 -44.12 8.01
N GLY A 142 13.96 -43.71 9.18
CA GLY A 142 15.39 -43.43 9.37
C GLY A 142 15.92 -42.22 8.59
N LYS A 143 15.04 -41.46 7.93
CA LYS A 143 15.31 -40.13 7.40
C LYS A 143 14.65 -39.11 8.31
N ALA A 144 15.43 -38.18 8.84
CA ALA A 144 14.88 -36.98 9.46
C ALA A 144 14.15 -36.17 8.38
N ILE A 145 12.83 -36.33 8.29
CA ILE A 145 11.99 -35.39 7.56
C ILE A 145 11.69 -34.28 8.58
N ARG A 146 12.16 -33.05 8.33
CA ARG A 146 11.65 -31.89 9.08
C ARG A 146 10.21 -31.65 8.63
N SER A 147 9.26 -32.46 9.09
CA SER A 147 7.84 -32.12 9.04
C SER A 147 7.56 -31.13 10.17
N PHE A 148 7.26 -29.89 9.82
CA PHE A 148 6.75 -28.92 10.77
C PHE A 148 5.28 -29.26 11.04
N SER A 149 5.03 -30.13 12.03
CA SER A 149 3.70 -30.35 12.57
C SER A 149 3.58 -29.59 13.89
N PHE A 150 2.65 -28.64 13.95
CA PHE A 150 2.24 -28.03 15.22
C PHE A 150 1.16 -28.91 15.85
N ASP A 151 1.22 -29.13 17.16
CA ASP A 151 -0.02 -29.39 17.89
C ASP A 151 -0.83 -28.08 17.98
N GLU A 152 -2.14 -28.18 18.24
CA GLU A 152 -3.03 -27.00 18.25
C GLU A 152 -2.56 -25.95 19.27
N ALA A 153 -2.10 -26.39 20.44
CA ALA A 153 -1.61 -25.48 21.49
C ALA A 153 -0.36 -24.71 21.07
N SER A 154 0.64 -25.38 20.47
CA SER A 154 1.86 -24.74 19.98
C SER A 154 1.58 -23.78 18.83
N LYS A 155 0.58 -24.10 17.99
CA LYS A 155 0.13 -23.22 16.91
C LYS A 155 -0.49 -21.93 17.46
N GLU A 156 -1.32 -22.04 18.49
CA GLU A 156 -1.93 -20.89 19.17
C GLU A 156 -0.88 -19.99 19.83
N HIS A 157 0.10 -20.56 20.54
CA HIS A 157 1.20 -19.78 21.12
C HIS A 157 2.01 -19.06 20.04
N TYR A 158 2.34 -19.75 18.96
CA TYR A 158 3.05 -19.14 17.83
C TYR A 158 2.26 -17.99 17.21
N GLU A 159 0.95 -18.17 17.06
CA GLU A 159 0.04 -17.13 16.57
C GLU A 159 0.02 -15.90 17.48
N ILE A 160 -0.02 -16.10 18.81
CA ILE A 160 0.04 -15.02 19.80
C ILE A 160 1.37 -14.26 19.69
N GLY A 161 2.50 -14.96 19.60
CA GLY A 161 3.82 -14.35 19.42
C GLY A 161 3.87 -13.44 18.18
N LEU A 162 3.42 -13.94 17.03
CA LEU A 162 3.36 -13.14 15.81
C LEU A 162 2.40 -11.95 15.93
N LYS A 163 1.24 -12.10 16.60
CA LYS A 163 0.29 -11.00 16.84
C LYS A 163 0.87 -9.92 17.75
N ILE A 164 1.61 -10.30 18.79
CA ILE A 164 2.30 -9.35 19.68
C ILE A 164 3.30 -8.53 18.87
N LEU A 165 4.16 -9.18 18.08
CA LEU A 165 5.15 -8.48 17.24
C LEU A 165 4.48 -7.56 16.21
N ASN A 166 3.42 -8.04 15.55
CA ASN A 166 2.64 -7.25 14.59
C ASN A 166 2.05 -5.98 15.21
N GLN A 167 1.39 -6.13 16.37
CA GLN A 167 0.78 -4.99 17.05
C GLN A 167 1.84 -4.06 17.62
N LEU A 168 2.96 -4.58 18.10
CA LEU A 168 4.06 -3.77 18.63
C LEU A 168 4.64 -2.86 17.55
N VAL A 169 4.94 -3.38 16.35
CA VAL A 169 5.44 -2.57 15.23
C VAL A 169 4.42 -1.49 14.85
N SER A 170 3.14 -1.84 14.72
CA SER A 170 2.07 -0.87 14.43
C SER A 170 1.94 0.21 15.51
N GLU A 171 1.91 -0.18 16.78
CA GLU A 171 1.77 0.73 17.91
C GLU A 171 2.99 1.68 18.01
N MET A 172 4.19 1.20 17.71
CA MET A 172 5.40 2.03 17.69
C MET A 172 5.46 2.99 16.51
N ASN A 173 4.83 2.65 15.39
CA ASN A 173 4.83 3.47 14.16
C ASN A 173 3.69 4.51 14.11
N GLN A 174 2.60 4.32 14.87
CA GLN A 174 1.43 5.21 14.84
C GLN A 174 1.51 6.34 15.88
N ILE A 175 1.23 7.57 15.47
CA ILE A 175 0.97 8.69 16.40
C ILE A 175 -0.44 8.49 16.99
N LEU A 176 -0.53 8.50 18.31
CA LEU A 176 -1.83 8.44 19.00
C LEU A 176 -2.42 9.86 19.06
N GLU A 177 -3.15 10.26 18.02
CA GLU A 177 -3.87 11.53 18.03
C GLU A 177 -5.20 11.39 18.75
N GLY A 178 -5.22 11.46 20.09
CA GLY A 178 -6.40 11.79 20.92
C GLY A 178 -7.72 11.00 20.71
N LEU A 179 -7.74 10.02 19.81
CA LEU A 179 -8.86 9.17 19.52
C LEU A 179 -8.73 8.01 20.49
N SER A 180 -9.45 8.12 21.61
CA SER A 180 -10.06 6.94 22.19
C SER A 180 -10.96 6.33 21.11
N LEU A 181 -10.38 5.52 20.22
CA LEU A 181 -11.10 4.58 19.38
C LEU A 181 -11.71 3.54 20.32
N PHE A 182 -12.85 3.88 20.91
CA PHE A 182 -13.83 2.89 21.28
C PHE A 182 -14.61 2.56 20.01
N PHE A 183 -14.71 1.25 19.73
CA PHE A 183 -15.53 0.61 18.69
C PHE A 183 -15.08 0.78 17.23
N CYS A 184 -13.96 0.15 16.87
CA CYS A 184 -13.89 -0.49 15.55
C CYS A 184 -13.02 -1.75 15.61
N GLY A 185 -13.61 -2.84 16.12
CA GLY A 185 -13.13 -4.18 15.84
C GLY A 185 -13.72 -4.62 14.51
N THR A 186 -12.88 -4.63 13.46
CA THR A 186 -12.98 -5.48 12.25
C THR A 186 -14.28 -5.49 11.43
N ASN A 187 -14.16 -5.06 10.18
CA ASN A 187 -14.99 -5.42 9.01
C ASN A 187 -16.48 -5.03 9.02
N PHE A 188 -16.77 -3.73 8.91
CA PHE A 188 -18.04 -3.28 8.33
C PHE A 188 -17.77 -2.37 7.13
N THR A 189 -18.31 -2.76 5.98
CA THR A 189 -18.36 -1.96 4.75
C THR A 189 -19.05 -0.61 5.01
N PRO A 190 -18.56 0.50 4.47
CA PRO A 190 -19.20 1.80 4.67
C PRO A 190 -20.41 1.91 3.76
N SER A 191 -21.59 1.62 4.29
CA SER A 191 -22.85 1.97 3.64
C SER A 191 -23.85 2.44 4.68
N SER A 192 -23.72 3.69 5.12
CA SER A 192 -24.86 4.57 5.47
C SER A 192 -24.35 5.93 5.95
N SER A 193 -24.78 6.96 5.25
CA SER A 193 -24.59 8.38 5.53
C SER A 193 -25.45 8.84 6.70
N TYR A 194 -24.94 8.92 7.94
CA TYR A 194 -25.60 9.73 8.99
C TYR A 194 -24.61 10.35 10.01
N ALA A 195 -24.64 11.68 10.02
CA ALA A 195 -24.39 12.62 11.12
C ALA A 195 -22.99 12.68 11.79
N HIS A 196 -22.21 13.67 11.34
CA HIS A 196 -21.17 14.34 12.14
C HIS A 196 -21.76 14.87 13.46
N VAL A 197 -21.42 14.23 14.58
CA VAL A 197 -21.51 14.85 15.91
C VAL A 197 -20.13 15.39 16.26
N THR A 198 -19.96 16.70 16.13
CA THR A 198 -18.75 17.41 16.58
C THR A 198 -18.66 17.35 18.12
N CYS A 199 -17.79 16.48 18.64
CA CYS A 199 -17.38 16.54 20.04
C CYS A 199 -16.40 17.71 20.26
N PRO A 200 -16.47 18.41 21.42
CA PRO A 200 -15.52 19.47 21.75
C PRO A 200 -14.10 18.87 21.90
N PRO A 201 -13.04 19.66 21.62
CA PRO A 201 -11.66 19.19 21.72
C PRO A 201 -11.34 18.80 23.16
N LYS A 202 -11.12 17.49 23.40
CA LYS A 202 -10.55 17.01 24.65
C LYS A 202 -9.04 17.34 24.67
N PRO A 203 -8.45 17.66 25.84
CA PRO A 203 -7.00 17.80 25.94
C PRO A 203 -6.33 16.49 25.49
N ASN A 204 -5.32 16.58 24.61
CA ASN A 204 -4.64 15.45 23.98
C ASN A 204 -4.36 14.30 24.97
N SER A 205 -5.21 13.28 24.98
CA SER A 205 -4.97 12.04 25.72
C SER A 205 -4.11 11.13 24.84
N GLY A 206 -2.82 11.04 25.17
CA GLY A 206 -1.84 10.28 24.39
C GLY A 206 -0.40 10.74 24.64
N LEU A 207 0.55 9.96 24.12
CA LEU A 207 1.97 10.30 24.19
C LEU A 207 2.25 11.52 23.29
N PRO A 208 2.87 12.62 23.79
CA PRO A 208 3.20 13.77 22.95
C PRO A 208 3.99 13.39 21.71
N SER A 209 3.77 14.06 20.57
CA SER A 209 4.38 13.72 19.27
C SER A 209 5.92 13.65 19.31
N THR A 210 6.56 14.52 20.09
CA THR A 210 8.01 14.52 20.33
C THR A 210 8.47 13.26 21.08
N ASN A 211 7.73 12.84 22.10
CA ASN A 211 8.02 11.62 22.84
C ASN A 211 7.75 10.37 21.99
N HIS A 212 6.67 10.36 21.20
CA HIS A 212 6.40 9.29 20.25
C HIS A 212 7.54 9.12 19.25
N ARG A 213 8.00 10.19 18.60
CA ARG A 213 9.14 10.12 17.66
C ARG A 213 10.40 9.58 18.33
N ARG A 214 10.69 9.98 19.58
CA ARG A 214 11.83 9.46 20.33
C ARG A 214 11.71 7.95 20.58
N VAL A 215 10.53 7.48 20.98
CA VAL A 215 10.26 6.05 21.20
C VAL A 215 10.38 5.28 19.88
N ALA A 216 9.74 5.75 18.80
CA ALA A 216 9.79 5.14 17.49
C ALA A 216 11.24 5.02 16.96
N CYS A 217 12.04 6.08 17.07
CA CYS A 217 13.47 6.05 16.70
C CYS A 217 14.26 5.02 17.54
N SER A 218 14.05 4.99 18.85
CA SER A 218 14.73 4.01 19.71
C SER A 218 14.31 2.57 19.40
N PHE A 219 13.03 2.32 19.11
CA PHE A 219 12.52 1.01 18.73
C PHE A 219 13.06 0.56 17.37
N ARG A 220 13.09 1.46 16.39
CA ARG A 220 13.71 1.24 15.07
C ARG A 220 15.15 0.75 15.19
N ASP A 221 15.93 1.42 16.05
CA ASP A 221 17.37 1.17 16.17
C ASP A 221 17.69 -0.07 17.04
N GLN A 222 16.85 -0.41 18.02
CA GLN A 222 17.12 -1.50 18.97
C GLN A 222 16.40 -2.82 18.65
N SER A 223 15.20 -2.76 18.07
CA SER A 223 14.29 -3.92 18.05
C SER A 223 13.76 -4.27 16.66
N LEU A 224 13.48 -3.26 15.82
CA LEU A 224 12.79 -3.49 14.54
C LEU A 224 13.55 -4.46 13.61
N PHE A 225 14.88 -4.39 13.58
CA PHE A 225 15.67 -5.31 12.75
C PHE A 225 15.51 -6.77 13.18
N GLN A 226 15.55 -7.04 14.48
CA GLN A 226 15.36 -8.37 15.03
C GLN A 226 13.96 -8.90 14.70
N ILE A 227 12.94 -8.05 14.79
CA ILE A 227 11.56 -8.41 14.45
C ILE A 227 11.43 -8.78 12.96
N PHE A 228 12.10 -8.05 12.07
CA PHE A 228 12.15 -8.39 10.66
C PHE A 228 12.88 -9.72 10.40
N GLN A 229 13.97 -10.02 11.13
CA GLN A 229 14.64 -11.32 11.02
C GLN A 229 13.76 -12.47 11.51
N ILE A 230 12.99 -12.25 12.58
CA ILE A 230 11.99 -13.20 13.06
C ILE A 230 10.94 -13.46 11.99
N SER A 231 10.40 -12.41 11.35
CA SER A 231 9.38 -12.57 10.31
C SER A 231 9.89 -13.37 9.10
N LEU A 232 11.12 -13.13 8.63
CA LEU A 232 11.75 -13.92 7.57
C LEU A 232 11.98 -15.38 7.96
N THR A 233 12.38 -15.62 9.21
CA THR A 233 12.55 -16.98 9.75
C THR A 233 11.20 -17.70 9.80
N SER A 234 10.15 -17.03 10.28
CA SER A 234 8.78 -17.56 10.28
C SER A 234 8.29 -17.89 8.87
N LEU A 235 8.49 -16.99 7.90
CA LEU A 235 8.13 -17.25 6.49
C LEU A 235 8.86 -18.47 5.93
N SER A 236 10.15 -18.59 6.22
CA SER A 236 10.96 -19.73 5.78
C SER A 236 10.45 -21.05 6.36
N GLN A 237 10.05 -21.06 7.64
CA GLN A 237 9.53 -22.24 8.34
C GLN A 237 8.12 -22.61 7.88
N LEU A 238 7.28 -21.62 7.62
CA LEU A 238 5.86 -21.80 7.29
C LEU A 238 5.60 -22.04 5.81
N LYS A 239 6.61 -22.02 4.94
CA LYS A 239 6.46 -22.09 3.47
C LYS A 239 5.56 -23.23 2.98
N ASN A 240 5.62 -24.40 3.64
CA ASN A 240 4.83 -25.58 3.26
C ASN A 240 3.44 -25.66 3.93
N ASP A 241 3.14 -24.80 4.91
CA ASP A 241 1.85 -24.74 5.61
C ASP A 241 0.92 -23.69 4.96
N VAL A 242 0.58 -23.94 3.69
CA VAL A 242 -0.06 -22.98 2.75
C VAL A 242 -1.44 -22.49 3.21
N THR A 243 -2.12 -23.20 4.11
CA THR A 243 -3.46 -22.85 4.60
C THR A 243 -3.45 -22.08 5.92
N SER A 244 -2.28 -21.75 6.46
CA SER A 244 -2.15 -21.27 7.83
C SER A 244 -2.29 -19.76 7.96
N ARG A 245 -3.15 -19.31 8.89
CA ARG A 245 -3.23 -17.92 9.40
C ARG A 245 -1.85 -17.37 9.81
N LEU A 246 -0.93 -18.25 10.18
CA LEU A 246 0.44 -17.90 10.55
C LEU A 246 1.23 -17.29 9.39
N GLN A 247 1.01 -17.75 8.14
CA GLN A 247 1.67 -17.17 6.97
C GLN A 247 1.24 -15.72 6.75
N GLU A 248 -0.06 -15.44 6.89
CA GLU A 248 -0.62 -14.08 6.81
C GLU A 248 0.02 -13.17 7.87
N LEU A 249 0.11 -13.64 9.11
CA LEU A 249 0.73 -12.87 10.19
C LEU A 249 2.22 -12.63 9.97
N ALA A 250 2.97 -13.59 9.42
CA ALA A 250 4.39 -13.46 9.15
C ALA A 250 4.68 -12.53 7.95
N LEU A 251 3.86 -12.60 6.89
CA LEU A 251 3.92 -11.67 5.76
C LEU A 251 3.59 -10.25 6.21
N SER A 252 2.47 -10.08 6.92
CA SER A 252 2.05 -8.79 7.47
C SER A 252 3.11 -8.19 8.40
N LEU A 253 3.78 -9.02 9.22
CA LEU A 253 4.87 -8.56 10.08
C LEU A 253 6.05 -8.03 9.25
N SER A 254 6.43 -8.75 8.19
CA SER A 254 7.51 -8.34 7.28
C SER A 254 7.17 -7.02 6.60
N LEU A 255 5.94 -6.89 6.09
CA LEU A 255 5.46 -5.68 5.43
C LEU A 255 5.46 -4.47 6.38
N LYS A 256 4.96 -4.64 7.61
CA LYS A 256 4.97 -3.57 8.63
C LYS A 256 6.39 -3.15 9.01
N CYS A 257 7.33 -4.10 9.09
CA CYS A 257 8.73 -3.77 9.34
C CYS A 257 9.35 -2.96 8.20
N LEU A 258 9.06 -3.33 6.95
CA LEU A 258 9.55 -2.65 5.76
C LEU A 258 8.85 -1.30 5.50
N SER A 259 7.64 -1.12 6.02
CA SER A 259 6.83 0.11 5.90
C SER A 259 6.92 1.02 7.13
N PHE A 260 7.84 0.72 8.06
CA PHE A 260 8.08 1.57 9.23
C PHE A 260 8.53 2.98 8.79
N ASP A 261 8.11 4.02 9.52
CA ASP A 261 8.58 5.38 9.27
C ASP A 261 10.03 5.54 9.75
N PHE A 262 10.97 5.29 8.84
CA PHE A 262 12.40 5.37 9.12
C PHE A 262 12.90 6.82 9.32
N VAL A 263 12.14 7.83 8.88
CA VAL A 263 12.59 9.24 8.80
C VAL A 263 11.91 10.14 9.85
N GLY A 264 10.79 9.71 10.43
CA GLY A 264 10.02 10.48 11.42
C GLY A 264 9.06 11.49 10.78
N THR A 265 8.79 11.33 9.48
CA THR A 265 7.75 12.03 8.74
C THR A 265 6.58 11.08 8.65
N SER A 266 5.41 11.41 9.18
CA SER A 266 4.20 10.59 8.99
C SER A 266 3.98 10.42 7.48
N ILE A 267 4.38 9.26 6.96
CA ILE A 267 4.21 8.95 5.54
C ILE A 267 2.73 8.62 5.39
N ASP A 268 2.03 9.43 4.62
CA ASP A 268 0.69 9.08 4.17
C ASP A 268 0.83 7.90 3.20
N GLU A 269 0.31 6.74 3.57
CA GLU A 269 0.34 5.55 2.70
C GLU A 269 -0.40 5.77 1.37
N SER A 270 -1.29 6.77 1.32
CA SER A 270 -1.99 7.22 0.10
C SER A 270 -1.19 8.21 -0.75
N SER A 271 -0.10 8.78 -0.23
CA SER A 271 0.78 9.63 -1.02
C SER A 271 1.68 8.79 -1.94
N GLU A 272 1.53 8.98 -3.25
CA GLU A 272 2.24 8.22 -4.28
C GLU A 272 3.76 8.48 -4.32
N GLU A 273 4.19 9.52 -3.60
CA GLU A 273 5.57 9.98 -3.47
C GLU A 273 6.37 9.21 -2.40
N PHE A 274 6.24 7.88 -2.37
CA PHE A 274 7.22 7.06 -1.65
C PHE A 274 8.59 7.24 -2.34
N GLY A 275 9.44 8.11 -1.80
CA GLY A 275 10.83 8.24 -2.21
C GLY A 275 11.67 7.02 -1.82
N THR A 276 13.00 7.18 -1.85
CA THR A 276 13.91 6.12 -1.40
C THR A 276 13.74 5.83 0.10
N ILE A 277 13.50 4.57 0.47
CA ILE A 277 13.34 4.14 1.87
C ILE A 277 14.71 4.18 2.58
N GLN A 278 14.75 4.82 3.75
CA GLN A 278 15.96 5.09 4.54
C GLN A 278 16.25 4.01 5.59
N ILE A 279 16.27 2.73 5.18
CA ILE A 279 16.56 1.62 6.11
C ILE A 279 17.97 1.78 6.74
N PRO A 280 18.14 1.52 8.05
CA PRO A 280 19.44 1.51 8.72
C PRO A 280 20.44 0.55 8.09
N SER A 281 21.72 0.91 8.12
CA SER A 281 22.82 0.11 7.54
C SER A 281 23.02 -1.25 8.20
N SER A 282 22.52 -1.45 9.42
CA SER A 282 22.54 -2.74 10.12
C SER A 282 21.75 -3.82 9.40
N TRP A 283 20.76 -3.47 8.58
CA TRP A 283 19.92 -4.42 7.83
C TRP A 283 20.61 -4.97 6.58
N ARG A 284 21.73 -4.37 6.18
CA ARG A 284 22.45 -4.70 4.94
C ARG A 284 22.70 -6.20 4.74
N PRO A 285 23.18 -6.99 5.74
CA PRO A 285 23.46 -8.41 5.52
C PRO A 285 22.24 -9.22 5.09
N VAL A 286 21.06 -8.87 5.61
CA VAL A 286 19.80 -9.55 5.26
C VAL A 286 19.29 -9.07 3.89
N LEU A 287 19.41 -7.79 3.59
CA LEU A 287 18.89 -7.22 2.34
C LEU A 287 19.78 -7.53 1.12
N GLU A 288 21.09 -7.77 1.32
CA GLU A 288 22.00 -8.23 0.27
C GLU A 288 21.93 -9.75 0.04
N ASP A 289 21.29 -10.51 0.95
CA ASP A 289 21.07 -11.94 0.77
C ASP A 289 19.97 -12.17 -0.29
N PRO A 290 20.27 -12.86 -1.42
CA PRO A 290 19.28 -13.14 -2.45
C PRO A 290 18.05 -13.92 -1.94
N SER A 291 18.21 -14.73 -0.88
CA SER A 291 17.11 -15.50 -0.30
C SER A 291 16.00 -14.60 0.26
N THR A 292 16.32 -13.39 0.71
CA THR A 292 15.34 -12.44 1.25
C THR A 292 14.35 -12.00 0.18
N LEU A 293 14.81 -11.62 -1.01
CA LEU A 293 13.91 -11.31 -2.13
C LEU A 293 13.17 -12.55 -2.60
N GLN A 294 13.86 -13.69 -2.70
CA GLN A 294 13.30 -14.94 -3.18
C GLN A 294 12.12 -15.40 -2.32
N ILE A 295 12.16 -15.22 -0.99
CA ILE A 295 11.03 -15.55 -0.10
C ILE A 295 9.74 -14.87 -0.56
N PHE A 296 9.78 -13.58 -0.89
CA PHE A 296 8.56 -12.86 -1.31
C PHE A 296 8.10 -13.25 -2.71
N PHE A 297 9.02 -13.50 -3.64
CA PHE A 297 8.65 -14.08 -4.95
C PHE A 297 8.03 -15.47 -4.81
N ASP A 298 8.58 -16.32 -3.94
CA ASP A 298 8.04 -17.65 -3.67
C ASP A 298 6.63 -17.56 -3.07
N TYR A 299 6.42 -16.68 -2.09
CA TYR A 299 5.10 -16.45 -1.49
C TYR A 299 4.09 -15.91 -2.49
N TYR A 300 4.49 -14.98 -3.36
CA TYR A 300 3.64 -14.56 -4.48
C TYR A 300 3.26 -15.74 -5.38
N ALA A 301 4.22 -16.62 -5.67
CA ALA A 301 4.02 -17.74 -6.57
C ALA A 301 3.11 -18.84 -6.01
N ILE A 302 3.10 -19.06 -4.69
CA ILE A 302 2.34 -20.16 -4.06
C ILE A 302 1.04 -19.73 -3.37
N THR A 303 0.78 -18.43 -3.24
CA THR A 303 -0.42 -17.90 -2.57
C THR A 303 -1.32 -17.12 -3.53
N THR A 304 -2.53 -16.80 -3.08
CA THR A 304 -3.48 -15.92 -3.77
C THR A 304 -3.69 -14.63 -2.99
N SER A 305 -4.34 -13.63 -3.60
CA SER A 305 -4.72 -12.40 -2.92
C SER A 305 -5.60 -12.73 -1.71
N PRO A 306 -5.42 -12.09 -0.52
CA PRO A 306 -4.58 -10.90 -0.25
C PRO A 306 -3.09 -11.19 0.04
N ARG A 307 -2.67 -12.44 0.22
CA ARG A 307 -1.29 -12.77 0.60
C ARG A 307 -0.27 -12.52 -0.51
N SER A 308 -0.65 -12.85 -1.75
CA SER A 308 0.18 -12.56 -2.91
C SER A 308 0.38 -11.05 -3.10
N LYS A 309 -0.66 -10.26 -2.80
CA LYS A 309 -0.60 -8.80 -2.80
C LYS A 309 0.39 -8.29 -1.75
N GLU A 310 0.28 -8.74 -0.50
CA GLU A 310 1.22 -8.36 0.57
C GLU A 310 2.68 -8.74 0.24
N ALA A 311 2.89 -9.88 -0.44
CA ALA A 311 4.20 -10.30 -0.90
C ALA A 311 4.76 -9.33 -1.97
N LEU A 312 3.92 -8.86 -2.91
CA LEU A 312 4.29 -7.80 -3.85
C LEU A 312 4.56 -6.48 -3.15
N GLU A 313 3.77 -6.09 -2.16
CA GLU A 313 4.01 -4.86 -1.37
C GLU A 313 5.38 -4.92 -0.66
N CYS A 314 5.76 -6.08 -0.10
CA CYS A 314 7.10 -6.29 0.44
C CYS A 314 8.19 -6.08 -0.63
N LEU A 315 8.00 -6.63 -1.83
CA LEU A 315 8.91 -6.43 -2.96
C LEU A 315 8.98 -4.95 -3.38
N VAL A 316 7.86 -4.22 -3.37
CA VAL A 316 7.82 -2.77 -3.64
C VAL A 316 8.67 -2.03 -2.63
N ARG A 317 8.57 -2.34 -1.33
CA ARG A 317 9.41 -1.72 -0.29
C ARG A 317 10.90 -2.05 -0.48
N LEU A 318 11.22 -3.31 -0.77
CA LEU A 318 12.60 -3.75 -1.01
C LEU A 318 13.22 -3.11 -2.26
N ALA A 319 12.46 -3.01 -3.36
CA ALA A 319 12.86 -2.30 -4.57
C ALA A 319 13.10 -0.80 -4.31
N SER A 320 12.44 -0.25 -3.29
CA SER A 320 12.49 1.17 -2.89
C SER A 320 13.68 1.53 -1.99
N VAL A 321 14.54 0.57 -1.63
CA VAL A 321 15.72 0.79 -0.78
C VAL A 321 16.77 1.70 -1.44
N ARG A 322 17.31 2.67 -0.68
CA ARG A 322 18.33 3.62 -1.16
C ARG A 322 19.64 2.96 -1.60
N ARG A 323 20.29 3.53 -2.62
CA ARG A 323 21.59 3.07 -3.15
C ARG A 323 22.67 2.93 -2.07
N SER A 324 22.76 3.86 -1.12
CA SER A 324 23.79 3.88 -0.08
C SER A 324 23.68 2.75 0.95
N LEU A 325 22.60 1.95 0.91
CA LEU A 325 22.49 0.78 1.77
C LEU A 325 23.42 -0.35 1.32
N PHE A 326 23.66 -0.49 0.03
CA PHE A 326 24.50 -1.56 -0.53
C PHE A 326 25.99 -1.31 -0.26
N THR A 327 26.75 -2.38 -0.03
CA THR A 327 28.20 -2.35 0.24
C THR A 327 28.97 -1.73 -0.92
N ASN A 328 28.58 -2.06 -2.14
CA ASN A 328 29.20 -1.60 -3.38
C ASN A 328 28.25 -1.81 -4.58
N ASP A 329 28.65 -1.30 -5.74
CA ASP A 329 27.86 -1.41 -6.97
C ASP A 329 27.67 -2.85 -7.44
N ALA A 330 28.59 -3.77 -7.13
CA ALA A 330 28.44 -5.18 -7.48
C ALA A 330 27.34 -5.88 -6.66
N ALA A 331 27.27 -5.62 -5.34
CA ALA A 331 26.19 -6.13 -4.49
C ALA A 331 24.83 -5.59 -4.92
N ARG A 332 24.77 -4.28 -5.22
CA ARG A 332 23.57 -3.64 -5.75
C ARG A 332 23.15 -4.20 -7.11
N SER A 333 24.09 -4.44 -8.02
CA SER A 333 23.83 -5.03 -9.33
C SER A 333 23.27 -6.45 -9.21
N LYS A 334 23.77 -7.27 -8.27
CA LYS A 334 23.21 -8.59 -7.98
C LYS A 334 21.77 -8.51 -7.47
N PHE A 335 21.48 -7.58 -6.56
CA PHE A 335 20.12 -7.35 -6.05
C PHE A 335 19.17 -6.94 -7.20
N LEU A 336 19.59 -5.99 -8.04
CA LEU A 336 18.82 -5.55 -9.21
C LEU A 336 18.57 -6.69 -10.20
N ALA A 337 19.59 -7.51 -10.49
CA ALA A 337 19.46 -8.65 -11.39
C ALA A 337 18.43 -9.68 -10.88
N HIS A 338 18.42 -9.94 -9.58
CA HIS A 338 17.44 -10.84 -8.97
C HIS A 338 16.02 -10.26 -9.04
N LEU A 339 15.85 -8.97 -8.76
CA LEU A 339 14.57 -8.27 -8.86
C LEU A 339 14.03 -8.26 -10.31
N MET A 340 14.89 -8.00 -11.28
CA MET A 340 14.54 -8.02 -12.71
C MET A 340 14.16 -9.45 -13.15
N THR A 341 14.88 -10.46 -12.69
CA THR A 341 14.57 -11.87 -13.00
C THR A 341 13.20 -12.27 -12.45
N GLY A 342 12.90 -11.95 -11.18
CA GLY A 342 11.60 -12.29 -10.59
C GLY A 342 10.43 -11.55 -11.25
N THR A 343 10.57 -10.26 -11.57
CA THR A 343 9.54 -9.51 -12.32
C THR A 343 9.37 -10.03 -13.75
N LYS A 344 10.47 -10.41 -14.43
CA LYS A 344 10.43 -11.08 -15.74
C LYS A 344 9.60 -12.37 -15.68
N GLU A 345 9.83 -13.22 -14.68
CA GLU A 345 9.12 -14.50 -14.53
C GLU A 345 7.61 -14.29 -14.31
N ILE A 346 7.21 -13.29 -13.53
CA ILE A 346 5.79 -12.93 -13.34
C ILE A 346 5.15 -12.56 -14.69
N LEU A 347 5.82 -11.77 -15.52
CA LEU A 347 5.32 -11.40 -16.86
C LEU A 347 5.23 -12.61 -17.80
N GLN A 348 6.26 -13.46 -17.81
CA GLN A 348 6.29 -14.64 -18.69
C GLN A 348 5.20 -15.65 -18.34
N THR A 349 4.92 -15.82 -17.04
CA THR A 349 3.91 -16.78 -16.58
C THR A 349 2.50 -16.19 -16.53
N GLY A 350 2.37 -14.87 -16.41
CA GLY A 350 1.10 -14.19 -16.17
C GLY A 350 0.43 -14.57 -14.84
N ARG A 351 1.14 -15.27 -13.95
CA ARG A 351 0.58 -15.79 -12.70
C ARG A 351 0.13 -14.63 -11.82
N GLY A 352 -1.06 -14.73 -11.24
CA GLY A 352 -1.59 -13.75 -10.27
C GLY A 352 -2.05 -12.41 -10.87
N LEU A 353 -1.69 -12.07 -12.11
CA LEU A 353 -2.02 -10.79 -12.76
C LEU A 353 -3.48 -10.66 -13.22
N ALA A 354 -4.29 -11.71 -13.11
CA ALA A 354 -5.74 -11.62 -13.33
C ALA A 354 -6.49 -10.99 -12.14
N ASP A 355 -5.85 -10.93 -10.96
CA ASP A 355 -6.39 -10.29 -9.77
C ASP A 355 -6.02 -8.79 -9.75
N HIS A 356 -6.99 -7.92 -9.45
CA HIS A 356 -6.82 -6.46 -9.53
C HIS A 356 -5.74 -5.94 -8.57
N ASP A 357 -5.75 -6.41 -7.33
CA ASP A 357 -4.81 -5.95 -6.30
C ASP A 357 -3.37 -6.35 -6.63
N ASN A 358 -3.17 -7.61 -7.04
CA ASN A 358 -1.88 -8.08 -7.51
C ASN A 358 -1.40 -7.29 -8.73
N TYR A 359 -2.30 -7.02 -9.68
CA TYR A 359 -1.98 -6.27 -10.89
C TYR A 359 -1.53 -4.84 -10.56
N HIS A 360 -2.26 -4.16 -9.67
CA HIS A 360 -1.92 -2.81 -9.21
C HIS A 360 -0.56 -2.78 -8.51
N GLU A 361 -0.32 -3.68 -7.56
CA GLU A 361 0.95 -3.76 -6.83
C GLU A 361 2.12 -4.15 -7.74
N TYR A 362 1.88 -4.98 -8.75
CA TYR A 362 2.88 -5.30 -9.76
C TYR A 362 3.25 -4.07 -10.62
N CYS A 363 2.26 -3.26 -11.02
CA CYS A 363 2.51 -1.98 -11.69
C CYS A 363 3.35 -1.04 -10.81
N ARG A 364 3.03 -0.94 -9.51
CA ARG A 364 3.82 -0.17 -8.54
C ARG A 364 5.25 -0.67 -8.44
N LEU A 365 5.46 -1.99 -8.41
CA LEU A 365 6.78 -2.60 -8.37
C LEU A 365 7.63 -2.23 -9.60
N LEU A 366 7.07 -2.35 -10.80
CA LEU A 366 7.73 -1.89 -12.03
C LEU A 366 8.05 -0.39 -11.97
N GLY A 367 7.12 0.41 -11.45
CA GLY A 367 7.32 1.84 -11.21
C GLY A 367 8.55 2.14 -10.33
N ARG A 368 8.95 1.26 -9.40
CA ARG A 368 10.13 1.48 -8.55
C ARG A 368 11.46 1.41 -9.30
N PHE A 369 11.53 0.69 -10.41
CA PHE A 369 12.75 0.66 -11.23
C PHE A 369 13.15 2.06 -11.70
N ARG A 370 12.15 2.89 -12.03
CA ARG A 370 12.32 4.26 -12.53
C ARG A 370 12.94 5.20 -11.49
N VAL A 371 12.51 5.09 -10.24
CA VAL A 371 12.90 6.01 -9.16
C VAL A 371 14.27 5.63 -8.62
N ASN A 372 14.56 4.33 -8.56
CA ASN A 372 15.67 3.83 -7.78
C ASN A 372 16.87 3.40 -8.60
N TYR A 373 16.74 3.09 -9.88
CA TYR A 373 17.83 2.57 -10.71
C TYR A 373 17.99 3.42 -11.97
N GLN A 374 19.23 3.73 -12.31
CA GLN A 374 19.52 4.47 -13.54
C GLN A 374 19.38 3.54 -14.76
N LEU A 375 19.02 4.10 -15.92
CA LEU A 375 18.95 3.32 -17.17
C LEU A 375 20.28 2.59 -17.47
N SER A 376 21.42 3.21 -17.18
CA SER A 376 22.75 2.60 -17.30
C SER A 376 22.94 1.37 -16.41
N GLU A 377 22.28 1.29 -15.26
CA GLU A 377 22.30 0.09 -14.41
C GLU A 377 21.43 -1.01 -15.05
N LEU A 378 20.26 -0.65 -15.58
CA LEU A 378 19.29 -1.60 -16.16
C LEU A 378 19.81 -2.30 -17.42
N VAL A 379 20.36 -1.55 -18.38
CA VAL A 379 20.82 -2.11 -19.66
C VAL A 379 21.99 -3.09 -19.50
N ASN A 380 22.70 -3.02 -18.38
CA ASN A 380 23.83 -3.89 -18.06
C ASN A 380 23.42 -5.16 -17.31
N VAL A 381 22.13 -5.32 -16.98
CA VAL A 381 21.62 -6.54 -16.35
C VAL A 381 21.41 -7.63 -17.42
N GLU A 382 21.89 -8.83 -17.14
CA GLU A 382 21.65 -9.99 -17.99
C GLU A 382 20.14 -10.26 -18.11
N GLY A 383 19.64 -10.39 -19.35
CA GLY A 383 18.21 -10.58 -19.61
C GLY A 383 17.38 -9.30 -19.72
N TYR A 384 18.01 -8.11 -19.70
CA TYR A 384 17.33 -6.82 -19.90
C TYR A 384 16.50 -6.78 -21.19
N SER A 385 17.01 -7.28 -22.31
CA SER A 385 16.33 -7.28 -23.61
C SER A 385 14.95 -7.94 -23.55
N ASP A 386 14.89 -9.13 -22.97
CA ASP A 386 13.66 -9.89 -22.85
C ASP A 386 12.72 -9.22 -21.83
N TRP A 387 13.28 -8.70 -20.74
CA TRP A 387 12.49 -8.04 -19.70
C TRP A 387 11.82 -6.77 -20.23
N ILE A 388 12.55 -5.90 -20.92
CA ILE A 388 11.99 -4.64 -21.44
C ILE A 388 10.95 -4.89 -22.53
N GLN A 389 11.13 -5.94 -23.35
CA GLN A 389 10.12 -6.39 -24.31
C GLN A 389 8.83 -6.83 -23.61
N LEU A 390 8.93 -7.69 -22.59
CA LEU A 390 7.77 -8.15 -21.83
C LEU A 390 7.06 -7.00 -21.11
N VAL A 391 7.80 -6.04 -20.56
CA VAL A 391 7.24 -4.83 -19.94
C VAL A 391 6.50 -3.99 -20.99
N ALA A 392 7.01 -3.89 -22.22
CA ALA A 392 6.34 -3.19 -23.31
C ALA A 392 5.04 -3.87 -23.73
N GLU A 393 5.07 -5.19 -23.94
CA GLU A 393 3.89 -5.99 -24.26
C GLU A 393 2.82 -5.89 -23.16
N PHE A 394 3.24 -5.98 -21.89
CA PHE A 394 2.37 -5.78 -20.74
C PHE A 394 1.75 -4.39 -20.75
N THR A 395 2.56 -3.33 -20.92
CA THR A 395 2.09 -1.93 -20.97
C THR A 395 1.05 -1.73 -22.07
N LEU A 396 1.29 -2.25 -23.27
CA LEU A 396 0.34 -2.16 -24.39
C LEU A 396 -0.99 -2.85 -24.07
N LYS A 397 -0.94 -4.03 -23.44
CA LYS A 397 -2.13 -4.75 -22.98
C LYS A 397 -2.88 -3.98 -21.88
N SER A 398 -2.16 -3.35 -20.96
CA SER A 398 -2.72 -2.50 -19.91
C SER A 398 -3.47 -1.30 -20.49
N LEU A 399 -2.91 -0.66 -21.52
CA LEU A 399 -3.53 0.47 -22.20
C LEU A 399 -4.81 0.06 -22.92
N GLN A 400 -4.82 -1.10 -23.59
CA GLN A 400 -6.02 -1.64 -24.23
C GLN A 400 -7.12 -2.00 -23.22
N SER A 401 -6.73 -2.45 -22.02
CA SER A 401 -7.64 -2.85 -20.94
C SER A 401 -7.92 -1.67 -19.98
N TRP A 402 -8.26 -0.50 -20.53
CA TRP A 402 -8.29 0.76 -19.80
C TRP A 402 -9.24 0.77 -18.59
N GLN A 403 -10.41 0.12 -18.67
CA GLN A 403 -11.37 0.01 -17.56
C GLN A 403 -10.80 -0.77 -16.37
N TRP A 404 -9.95 -1.77 -16.64
CA TRP A 404 -9.36 -2.62 -15.62
C TRP A 404 -8.09 -2.04 -15.01
N ALA A 405 -7.34 -1.27 -15.80
CA ALA A 405 -5.99 -0.82 -15.44
C ALA A 405 -5.88 0.69 -15.17
N SER A 406 -6.96 1.46 -15.26
CA SER A 406 -6.97 2.94 -15.24
C SER A 406 -6.14 3.55 -14.10
N SER A 407 -6.31 3.04 -12.88
CA SER A 407 -5.60 3.47 -11.66
C SER A 407 -4.14 3.01 -11.57
N SER A 408 -3.69 2.15 -12.48
CA SER A 408 -2.38 1.49 -12.44
C SER A 408 -1.47 1.86 -13.60
N VAL A 409 -2.05 2.29 -14.73
CA VAL A 409 -1.33 2.64 -15.97
C VAL A 409 -0.32 3.77 -15.75
N TYR A 410 -0.59 4.70 -14.83
CA TYR A 410 0.32 5.79 -14.49
C TYR A 410 1.72 5.29 -14.06
N TYR A 411 1.81 4.20 -13.29
CA TYR A 411 3.10 3.64 -12.86
C TYR A 411 3.94 3.18 -14.05
N LEU A 412 3.29 2.55 -15.04
CA LEU A 412 3.92 2.09 -16.28
C LEU A 412 4.33 3.27 -17.15
N LEU A 413 3.44 4.23 -17.38
CA LEU A 413 3.76 5.42 -18.19
C LEU A 413 4.92 6.21 -17.60
N GLY A 414 4.94 6.40 -16.28
CA GLY A 414 6.06 7.11 -15.68
C GLY A 414 7.36 6.30 -15.69
N LEU A 415 7.31 4.96 -15.64
CA LEU A 415 8.51 4.12 -15.89
C LEU A 415 9.08 4.46 -17.27
N TRP A 416 8.27 4.36 -18.32
CA TRP A 416 8.72 4.68 -19.69
C TRP A 416 9.21 6.12 -19.83
N SER A 417 8.49 7.09 -19.26
CA SER A 417 8.88 8.51 -19.22
C SER A 417 10.26 8.71 -18.61
N ARG A 418 10.55 8.01 -17.51
CA ARG A 418 11.86 8.10 -16.86
C ARG A 418 12.95 7.42 -17.67
N LEU A 419 12.66 6.29 -18.33
CA LEU A 419 13.62 5.61 -19.19
C LEU A 419 14.00 6.50 -20.39
N VAL A 420 13.02 7.07 -21.10
CA VAL A 420 13.30 7.93 -22.28
C VAL A 420 14.06 9.20 -21.92
N THR A 421 13.71 9.84 -20.80
CA THR A 421 14.44 11.03 -20.31
C THR A 421 15.86 10.72 -19.84
N SER A 422 16.18 9.44 -19.60
CA SER A 422 17.51 8.98 -19.19
C SER A 422 18.41 8.60 -20.38
N VAL A 423 17.85 8.31 -21.56
CA VAL A 423 18.62 7.95 -22.78
C VAL A 423 19.72 8.95 -23.13
N PRO A 424 19.52 10.29 -23.06
CA PRO A 424 20.56 11.26 -23.43
C PRO A 424 21.80 11.18 -22.53
N TYR A 425 21.64 10.62 -21.33
CA TYR A 425 22.69 10.45 -20.34
C TYR A 425 23.27 9.04 -20.32
N LEU A 426 22.76 8.13 -21.15
CA LEU A 426 23.25 6.76 -21.26
C LEU A 426 24.66 6.78 -21.84
N LYS A 427 25.63 6.33 -21.05
CA LYS A 427 27.03 6.17 -21.45
C LYS A 427 27.33 4.68 -21.55
N GLY A 428 27.93 4.25 -22.65
CA GLY A 428 28.31 2.85 -22.89
C GLY A 428 27.84 2.35 -24.25
N GLU A 429 28.18 1.10 -24.56
CA GLU A 429 27.82 0.44 -25.83
C GLU A 429 26.51 -0.35 -25.76
N ALA A 430 25.98 -0.60 -24.55
CA ALA A 430 24.74 -1.35 -24.36
C ALA A 430 23.53 -0.56 -24.90
N PRO A 431 22.71 -1.15 -25.81
CA PRO A 431 21.58 -0.45 -26.41
C PRO A 431 20.43 -0.30 -25.41
N SER A 432 19.70 0.81 -25.49
CA SER A 432 18.51 1.05 -24.66
C SER A 432 17.27 0.27 -25.12
N LEU A 433 17.22 -0.11 -26.40
CA LEU A 433 16.07 -0.79 -27.05
C LEU A 433 14.74 0.00 -27.03
N LEU A 434 14.73 1.23 -26.50
CA LEU A 434 13.50 2.01 -26.34
C LEU A 434 12.92 2.49 -27.68
N ASP A 435 13.75 2.65 -28.71
CA ASP A 435 13.33 3.05 -30.06
C ASP A 435 12.33 2.09 -30.71
N GLU A 436 12.32 0.82 -30.30
CA GLU A 436 11.38 -0.18 -30.80
C GLU A 436 10.00 -0.08 -30.13
N PHE A 437 9.98 0.22 -28.82
CA PHE A 437 8.78 0.05 -27.99
C PHE A 437 8.06 1.35 -27.69
N VAL A 438 8.78 2.44 -27.44
CA VAL A 438 8.20 3.74 -27.07
C VAL A 438 7.22 4.27 -28.13
N PRO A 439 7.50 4.19 -29.44
CA PRO A 439 6.55 4.65 -30.46
C PRO A 439 5.24 3.86 -30.40
N LYS A 440 5.32 2.53 -30.27
CA LYS A 440 4.15 1.65 -30.15
C LYS A 440 3.32 1.99 -28.91
N ILE A 441 3.97 2.28 -27.78
CA ILE A 441 3.30 2.66 -26.52
C ILE A 441 2.63 4.03 -26.66
N THR A 442 3.29 5.00 -27.29
CA THR A 442 2.72 6.33 -27.57
C THR A 442 1.46 6.23 -28.42
N GLU A 443 1.53 5.51 -29.54
CA GLU A 443 0.38 5.26 -30.43
C GLU A 443 -0.73 4.47 -29.73
N GLY A 444 -0.36 3.44 -28.96
CA GLY A 444 -1.27 2.62 -28.18
C GLY A 444 -2.03 3.40 -27.11
N PHE A 445 -1.36 4.33 -26.42
CA PHE A 445 -2.02 5.22 -25.46
C PHE A 445 -3.05 6.10 -26.16
N ILE A 446 -2.68 6.79 -27.23
CA ILE A 446 -3.60 7.67 -27.97
C ILE A 446 -4.81 6.87 -28.48
N THR A 447 -4.56 5.72 -29.11
CA THR A 447 -5.60 4.83 -29.62
C THR A 447 -6.55 4.36 -28.50
N SER A 448 -6.01 3.96 -27.35
CA SER A 448 -6.80 3.48 -26.22
C SER A 448 -7.79 4.53 -25.70
N ARG A 449 -7.39 5.81 -25.67
CA ARG A 449 -8.25 6.92 -25.23
C ARG A 449 -9.35 7.24 -26.23
N PHE A 450 -9.15 7.00 -27.52
CA PHE A 450 -10.21 7.18 -28.50
C PHE A 450 -11.17 6.00 -28.53
N ASN A 451 -10.68 4.79 -28.29
CA ASN A 451 -11.51 3.60 -28.20
C ASN A 451 -12.40 3.66 -26.94
N SER A 452 -11.88 4.16 -25.81
CA SER A 452 -12.66 4.29 -24.57
C SER A 452 -13.91 5.17 -24.74
N VAL A 453 -13.84 6.18 -25.60
CA VAL A 453 -14.99 7.04 -25.91
C VAL A 453 -16.03 6.32 -26.79
N GLN A 454 -15.64 5.33 -27.60
CA GLN A 454 -16.55 4.59 -28.46
C GLN A 454 -17.33 3.49 -27.74
N ASP A 455 -16.77 2.93 -26.66
CA ASP A 455 -17.40 1.85 -25.90
C ASP A 455 -18.57 2.33 -25.01
N GLY A 456 -18.78 3.66 -24.93
CA GLY A 456 -19.82 4.30 -24.11
C GLY A 456 -19.41 4.40 -22.64
N PHE A 457 -19.55 5.57 -22.04
CA PHE A 457 -19.38 5.73 -20.59
C PHE A 457 -20.64 5.22 -19.88
N THR A 458 -20.48 4.38 -18.86
CA THR A 458 -21.48 4.30 -17.79
C THR A 458 -21.42 5.62 -17.02
N ASP A 459 -22.58 6.23 -16.70
CA ASP A 459 -22.74 7.60 -16.16
C ASP A 459 -21.80 8.05 -15.01
N ASP A 460 -21.03 7.15 -14.37
CA ASP A 460 -20.13 7.42 -13.24
C ASP A 460 -18.62 7.29 -13.55
N GLU A 461 -18.18 7.03 -14.81
CA GLU A 461 -16.79 6.64 -15.13
C GLU A 461 -16.21 7.31 -16.41
N ASP A 462 -16.49 8.59 -16.68
CA ASP A 462 -15.75 9.32 -17.73
C ASP A 462 -14.36 9.77 -17.19
N PRO A 463 -13.24 9.27 -17.75
CA PRO A 463 -11.92 9.68 -17.29
C PRO A 463 -11.58 11.14 -17.62
N LEU A 464 -12.37 11.83 -18.46
CA LEU A 464 -12.27 13.28 -18.67
C LEU A 464 -12.85 14.09 -17.49
N ASP A 465 -13.80 13.53 -16.74
CA ASP A 465 -14.39 14.18 -15.57
C ASP A 465 -13.49 14.08 -14.33
N ASN A 466 -12.59 13.09 -14.30
CA ASN A 466 -11.59 12.94 -13.25
C ASN A 466 -10.28 13.68 -13.60
N VAL A 467 -10.25 14.97 -13.26
CA VAL A 467 -9.12 15.88 -13.54
C VAL A 467 -7.80 15.39 -12.92
N GLU A 468 -7.84 14.77 -11.72
CA GLU A 468 -6.64 14.25 -11.05
C GLU A 468 -6.04 13.07 -11.82
N LEU A 469 -6.86 12.07 -12.14
CA LEU A 469 -6.43 10.89 -12.92
C LEU A 469 -5.92 11.29 -14.32
N LEU A 470 -6.58 12.25 -14.96
CA LEU A 470 -6.17 12.82 -16.24
C LEU A 470 -4.80 13.48 -16.13
N GLN A 471 -4.58 14.30 -15.09
CA GLN A 471 -3.32 15.01 -14.86
C GLN A 471 -2.17 14.03 -14.60
N ASP A 472 -2.37 13.01 -13.78
CA ASP A 472 -1.33 12.03 -13.46
C ASP A 472 -0.84 11.32 -14.73
N GLN A 473 -1.75 10.82 -15.56
CA GLN A 473 -1.39 10.14 -16.80
C GLN A 473 -0.69 11.08 -17.80
N LEU A 474 -1.19 12.31 -17.93
CA LEU A 474 -0.64 13.30 -18.86
C LEU A 474 0.61 14.03 -18.35
N ASP A 475 1.00 13.85 -17.09
CA ASP A 475 2.31 14.33 -16.60
C ASP A 475 3.46 13.47 -17.13
N CYS A 476 3.22 12.18 -17.37
CA CYS A 476 4.26 11.26 -17.86
C CYS A 476 4.27 11.11 -19.38
N PHE A 477 3.10 11.05 -20.01
CA PHE A 477 2.93 10.79 -21.44
C PHE A 477 3.77 11.68 -22.38
N PRO A 478 3.90 13.01 -22.18
CA PRO A 478 4.47 13.86 -23.21
C PRO A 478 5.97 13.64 -23.44
N TYR A 479 6.68 13.08 -22.45
CA TYR A 479 8.07 12.66 -22.61
C TYR A 479 8.22 11.48 -23.59
N LEU A 480 7.24 10.57 -23.65
CA LEU A 480 7.23 9.45 -24.60
C LEU A 480 7.01 9.98 -26.03
N CYS A 481 6.03 10.87 -26.19
CA CYS A 481 5.77 11.53 -27.48
C CYS A 481 7.02 12.28 -27.98
N ARG A 482 7.68 13.04 -27.11
CA ARG A 482 8.89 13.82 -27.46
C ARG A 482 10.13 12.96 -27.71
N PHE A 483 10.14 11.68 -27.34
CA PHE A 483 11.25 10.77 -27.63
C PHE A 483 11.43 10.54 -29.13
N GLN A 484 10.32 10.42 -29.88
CA GLN A 484 10.30 10.40 -31.34
C GLN A 484 9.28 11.42 -31.85
N TYR A 485 9.60 12.70 -31.63
CA TYR A 485 8.61 13.77 -31.73
C TYR A 485 7.99 13.91 -33.12
N GLN A 486 8.79 13.82 -34.18
CA GLN A 486 8.31 13.95 -35.55
C GLN A 486 7.26 12.87 -35.89
N SER A 487 7.59 11.60 -35.68
CA SER A 487 6.68 10.48 -35.95
C SER A 487 5.41 10.56 -35.10
N SER A 488 5.57 10.87 -33.80
CA SER A 488 4.44 10.96 -32.86
C SER A 488 3.50 12.12 -33.21
N SER A 489 4.04 13.28 -33.58
CA SER A 489 3.24 14.44 -34.02
C SER A 489 2.49 14.16 -35.31
N PHE A 490 3.12 13.52 -36.31
CA PHE A 490 2.42 13.12 -37.52
C PHE A 490 1.30 12.11 -37.24
N TYR A 491 1.51 11.18 -36.32
CA TYR A 491 0.47 10.25 -35.90
C TYR A 491 -0.73 10.97 -35.25
N ILE A 492 -0.47 11.91 -34.32
CA ILE A 492 -1.51 12.74 -33.69
C ILE A 492 -2.28 13.52 -34.76
N ILE A 493 -1.57 14.17 -35.68
CA ILE A 493 -2.16 14.94 -36.79
C ILE A 493 -3.06 14.06 -37.65
N ASN A 494 -2.55 12.93 -38.12
CA ASN A 494 -3.29 12.02 -39.00
C ASN A 494 -4.50 11.40 -38.31
N THR A 495 -4.48 11.29 -36.98
CA THR A 495 -5.61 10.79 -36.20
C THR A 495 -6.64 11.89 -35.92
N MET A 496 -6.19 13.12 -35.67
CA MET A 496 -7.03 14.28 -35.40
C MET A 496 -7.80 14.76 -36.65
N GLU A 497 -7.13 14.81 -37.79
CA GLU A 497 -7.67 15.38 -39.03
C GLU A 497 -9.03 14.81 -39.46
N PRO A 498 -9.26 13.48 -39.53
CA PRO A 498 -10.57 12.94 -39.88
C PRO A 498 -11.67 13.25 -38.85
N ILE A 499 -11.30 13.34 -37.56
CA ILE A 499 -12.23 13.68 -36.47
C ILE A 499 -12.65 15.15 -36.60
N LEU A 500 -11.68 16.04 -36.86
CA LEU A 500 -11.91 17.46 -37.05
C LEU A 500 -12.78 17.75 -38.28
N GLN A 501 -12.54 17.04 -39.39
CA GLN A 501 -13.38 17.13 -40.59
C GLN A 501 -14.81 16.70 -40.31
N SER A 502 -15.00 15.57 -39.62
CA SER A 502 -16.32 15.07 -39.23
C SER A 502 -17.06 16.05 -38.31
N TYR A 503 -16.36 16.64 -37.33
CA TYR A 503 -16.91 17.67 -36.45
C TYR A 503 -17.34 18.91 -37.24
N THR A 504 -16.50 19.40 -38.15
CA THR A 504 -16.75 20.60 -38.96
C THR A 504 -17.94 20.42 -39.91
N GLU A 505 -18.06 19.25 -40.54
CA GLU A 505 -19.18 18.93 -41.43
C GLU A 505 -20.51 18.87 -40.66
N ARG A 506 -20.51 18.24 -39.49
CA ARG A 506 -21.70 18.11 -38.64
C ARG A 506 -22.11 19.42 -37.98
N ALA A 507 -21.16 20.26 -37.57
CA ALA A 507 -21.45 21.60 -37.04
C ALA A 507 -22.22 22.47 -38.06
N ARG A 508 -22.04 22.23 -39.37
CA ARG A 508 -22.77 22.93 -40.45
C ARG A 508 -24.15 22.36 -40.73
N LEU A 509 -24.38 21.09 -40.41
CA LEU A 509 -25.65 20.38 -40.63
C LEU A 509 -26.43 20.38 -39.31
N GLN A 510 -27.39 21.31 -39.13
CA GLN A 510 -28.21 21.51 -37.92
C GLN A 510 -29.13 20.31 -37.51
N THR A 511 -28.81 19.08 -37.91
CA THR A 511 -29.62 17.85 -37.76
C THR A 511 -28.78 16.62 -37.39
N ALA A 512 -27.73 16.80 -36.58
CA ALA A 512 -26.88 15.70 -36.15
C ALA A 512 -27.50 14.90 -34.98
N ASP A 513 -27.30 13.58 -34.97
CA ASP A 513 -27.58 12.72 -33.82
C ASP A 513 -26.68 13.15 -32.64
N ASN A 514 -27.30 13.61 -31.55
CA ASN A 514 -26.60 14.16 -30.37
C ASN A 514 -25.58 13.17 -29.78
N ASN A 515 -25.84 11.86 -29.86
CA ASN A 515 -24.94 10.85 -29.29
C ASN A 515 -23.64 10.71 -30.09
N GLU A 516 -23.71 10.75 -31.42
CA GLU A 516 -22.51 10.66 -32.24
C GLU A 516 -21.68 11.95 -32.20
N LEU A 517 -22.32 13.11 -31.98
CA LEU A 517 -21.63 14.38 -31.79
C LEU A 517 -20.85 14.38 -30.47
N ALA A 518 -21.45 13.93 -29.37
CA ALA A 518 -20.79 13.81 -28.07
C ALA A 518 -19.54 12.91 -28.12
N VAL A 519 -19.59 11.79 -28.87
CA VAL A 519 -18.41 10.92 -29.09
C VAL A 519 -17.29 11.64 -29.84
N ILE A 520 -17.61 12.48 -30.82
CA ILE A 520 -16.61 13.27 -31.55
C ILE A 520 -16.01 14.33 -30.63
N GLU A 521 -16.84 15.03 -29.86
CA GLU A 521 -16.41 16.05 -28.90
C GLU A 521 -15.49 15.46 -27.83
N ALA A 522 -15.84 14.33 -27.22
CA ALA A 522 -15.00 13.66 -26.23
C ALA A 522 -13.64 13.20 -26.81
N LYS A 523 -13.60 12.72 -28.06
CA LYS A 523 -12.33 12.42 -28.74
C LYS A 523 -11.48 13.67 -28.96
N LEU A 524 -12.10 14.77 -29.37
CA LEU A 524 -11.41 16.05 -29.53
C LEU A 524 -10.90 16.59 -28.19
N SER A 525 -11.67 16.47 -27.10
CA SER A 525 -11.24 16.83 -25.75
C SER A 525 -9.97 16.08 -25.35
N TRP A 526 -9.91 14.76 -25.55
CA TRP A 526 -8.69 13.98 -25.32
C TRP A 526 -7.50 14.52 -26.12
N ILE A 527 -7.68 14.80 -27.41
CA ILE A 527 -6.62 15.37 -28.26
C ILE A 527 -6.14 16.72 -27.74
N VAL A 528 -7.06 17.60 -27.34
CA VAL A 528 -6.73 18.92 -26.81
C VAL A 528 -5.91 18.78 -25.52
N HIS A 529 -6.33 17.91 -24.59
CA HIS A 529 -5.57 17.65 -23.36
C HIS A 529 -4.19 17.06 -23.63
N ILE A 530 -4.09 16.09 -24.56
CA ILE A 530 -2.82 15.49 -24.96
C ILE A 530 -1.88 16.54 -25.57
N ILE A 531 -2.36 17.35 -26.52
CA ILE A 531 -1.55 18.40 -27.17
C ILE A 531 -1.14 19.46 -26.14
N ALA A 532 -2.06 19.89 -25.26
CA ALA A 532 -1.74 20.84 -24.19
C ALA A 532 -0.61 20.31 -23.27
N ALA A 533 -0.67 19.03 -22.90
CA ALA A 533 0.37 18.38 -22.10
C ALA A 533 1.73 18.31 -22.85
N ILE A 534 1.72 18.04 -24.16
CA ILE A 534 2.92 18.06 -25.02
C ILE A 534 3.56 19.44 -25.09
N LEU A 535 2.75 20.50 -25.23
CA LEU A 535 3.22 21.88 -25.34
C LEU A 535 3.71 22.45 -24.00
N LYS A 536 3.24 21.91 -22.87
CA LYS A 536 3.68 22.31 -21.51
C LYS A 536 5.16 21.98 -21.25
N ILE A 537 5.68 20.92 -21.88
CA ILE A 537 7.07 20.47 -21.72
C ILE A 537 7.93 21.11 -22.81
N LYS A 538 9.19 21.44 -22.55
CA LYS A 538 10.11 22.02 -23.55
C LYS A 538 11.28 21.12 -23.95
N GLN A 539 11.41 19.94 -23.33
CA GLN A 539 12.56 19.06 -23.51
C GLN A 539 12.29 17.96 -24.54
N SER A 540 13.09 17.89 -25.59
CA SER A 540 13.27 16.69 -26.40
C SER A 540 14.75 16.51 -26.74
N THR A 541 15.16 15.28 -27.03
CA THR A 541 16.56 14.96 -27.35
C THR A 541 16.63 14.51 -28.81
N GLY A 542 17.60 15.04 -29.58
CA GLY A 542 17.91 14.53 -30.92
C GLY A 542 17.23 15.26 -32.10
N CYS A 543 16.42 16.29 -31.86
CA CYS A 543 15.84 17.13 -32.92
C CYS A 543 16.33 18.59 -32.82
N SER A 544 16.45 19.31 -33.94
CA SER A 544 16.77 20.74 -33.91
C SER A 544 15.62 21.53 -33.26
N VAL A 545 15.94 22.64 -32.59
CA VAL A 545 14.92 23.48 -31.92
C VAL A 545 13.91 24.01 -32.95
N GLU A 546 14.37 24.42 -34.13
CA GLU A 546 13.53 24.93 -35.21
C GLU A 546 12.52 23.88 -35.71
N SER A 547 12.93 22.62 -35.88
CA SER A 547 12.01 21.55 -36.27
C SER A 547 10.99 21.22 -35.18
N GLN A 548 11.33 21.39 -33.90
CA GLN A 548 10.40 21.20 -32.80
C GLN A 548 9.35 22.32 -32.74
N GLU A 549 9.77 23.58 -32.93
CA GLU A 549 8.85 24.73 -32.95
C GLU A 549 7.84 24.64 -34.10
N VAL A 550 8.25 24.12 -35.25
CA VAL A 550 7.34 23.86 -36.38
C VAL A 550 6.29 22.81 -36.01
N LEU A 551 6.68 21.71 -35.36
CA LEU A 551 5.74 20.68 -34.92
C LEU A 551 4.79 21.19 -33.82
N ASP A 552 5.31 21.96 -32.86
CA ASP A 552 4.51 22.62 -31.81
C ASP A 552 3.47 23.56 -32.45
N ALA A 553 3.88 24.36 -33.45
CA ALA A 553 3.01 25.26 -34.19
C ALA A 553 1.94 24.49 -34.99
N GLU A 554 2.31 23.38 -35.62
CA GLU A 554 1.40 22.53 -36.38
C GLU A 554 0.33 21.86 -35.52
N LEU A 555 0.70 21.35 -34.34
CA LEU A 555 -0.25 20.79 -33.37
C LEU A 555 -1.16 21.89 -32.81
N SER A 556 -0.57 23.04 -32.44
CA SER A 556 -1.32 24.19 -31.92
C SER A 556 -2.33 24.72 -32.94
N ALA A 557 -1.94 24.82 -34.21
CA ALA A 557 -2.80 25.33 -35.27
C ALA A 557 -4.09 24.50 -35.42
N ARG A 558 -3.99 23.17 -35.30
CA ARG A 558 -5.15 22.27 -35.40
C ARG A 558 -6.07 22.37 -34.19
N VAL A 559 -5.51 22.53 -32.99
CA VAL A 559 -6.32 22.83 -31.80
C VAL A 559 -7.04 24.17 -31.94
N LEU A 560 -6.36 25.22 -32.42
CA LEU A 560 -6.96 26.54 -32.62
C LEU A 560 -8.03 26.55 -33.72
N GLN A 561 -7.98 25.64 -34.69
CA GLN A 561 -9.06 25.50 -35.69
C GLN A 561 -10.40 25.14 -35.04
N LEU A 562 -10.41 24.45 -33.90
CA LEU A 562 -11.63 24.11 -33.16
C LEU A 562 -12.38 25.35 -32.65
N ILE A 563 -11.67 26.45 -32.34
CA ILE A 563 -12.29 27.70 -31.89
C ILE A 563 -13.26 28.22 -32.96
N ASN A 564 -12.82 28.23 -34.23
CA ASN A 564 -13.65 28.70 -35.34
C ASN A 564 -14.92 27.86 -35.54
N VAL A 565 -14.84 26.55 -35.27
CA VAL A 565 -15.98 25.63 -35.40
C VAL A 565 -16.93 25.75 -34.20
N THR A 566 -16.39 25.95 -32.99
CA THR A 566 -17.15 26.18 -31.76
C THR A 566 -17.94 27.49 -31.83
N ASP A 567 -17.31 28.56 -32.32
CA ASP A 567 -17.92 29.89 -32.46
C ASP A 567 -18.97 29.96 -33.59
N SER A 568 -18.92 29.07 -34.59
CA SER A 568 -19.83 29.06 -35.74
C SER A 568 -20.87 27.93 -35.75
N GLY A 569 -20.78 26.98 -34.80
CA GLY A 569 -21.60 25.77 -34.71
C GLY A 569 -22.75 25.80 -33.69
N LEU A 570 -23.35 24.63 -33.46
CA LEU A 570 -24.56 24.34 -32.66
C LEU A 570 -24.56 24.81 -31.18
N HIS A 571 -23.44 25.28 -30.62
CA HIS A 571 -23.36 25.74 -29.21
C HIS A 571 -24.26 26.94 -28.89
N SER A 572 -24.73 27.68 -29.89
CA SER A 572 -25.75 28.72 -29.70
C SER A 572 -27.10 28.17 -29.19
N GLN A 573 -27.36 26.85 -29.30
CA GLN A 573 -28.58 26.21 -28.80
C GLN A 573 -28.43 25.54 -27.42
N VAL A 574 -27.24 25.08 -27.03
CA VAL A 574 -27.01 24.37 -25.75
C VAL A 574 -27.16 25.30 -24.53
N TYR A 575 -26.85 26.59 -24.67
CA TYR A 575 -27.08 27.59 -23.61
C TYR A 575 -28.50 28.20 -23.61
N GLN A 576 -29.40 27.70 -24.47
CA GLN A 576 -30.81 28.14 -24.54
C GLN A 576 -31.81 27.13 -23.96
N GLN A 577 -31.35 26.00 -23.42
CA GLN A 577 -32.10 25.14 -22.50
C GLN A 577 -31.55 25.30 -21.09
#